data_AF-A0A120K149-F1
#
_entry.id   AF-A0A120K149-F1
#
_cell.length_a   1.000
_cell.length_b   1.000
_cell.length_c   1.000
_cell.angle_alpha   90.00
_cell.angle_beta   90.00
_cell.angle_gamma   90.00
#
_symmetry.space_group_name_H-M   'P 1'
#
loop_
_entity.id
_entity.type
_entity.pdbx_description
1 polymer ?
#
loop_
_entity_poly.entity_id
_entity_poly.type
_entity_poly.pdbx_seq_one_letter_code
_entity_poly.pdbx_strand_id
1 'polypeptide(L)'
;MNSIDLTLTITHPHLHRLVFFTMLSKLIRQLPNLKFSRYNSAVAAAVSSASESTGSMDMYKYPRKWHGMGTKQLLKLHNERKARLGHLYEPTQEEFTALIPSAIDLGFSTEEFKKLYFTPEEKLEMENQKGDKKLDFDQPDTFKFDELTSQAHLLVHQHREQRYYNRLAAYELPLLVQHRQEYRRKDTSTHPLKYRYTTYIGEDHPNSRKVVLSVKTADLNLNEKELHKLRLLARTRYDHITDEFKMSSDRFANAAQNAQYLSKTFQKLLKEARDMTDDFSDIPLDTRHTIAKNLRKKKRGYEFPEEWKRPQDAPKKVVDLITKLSNSL
;
A
#
# COMPACT_ATOMS: atom_id res chain seq x y z
N MET A 1 47.46 18.93 -13.86
CA MET A 1 47.49 17.49 -13.50
C MET A 1 46.05 17.05 -13.26
N ASN A 2 45.54 16.28 -14.22
CA ASN A 2 44.40 15.35 -14.21
C ASN A 2 43.03 15.85 -13.74
N SER A 3 42.29 16.43 -14.69
CA SER A 3 40.82 16.43 -14.72
C SER A 3 40.36 15.06 -15.26
N ILE A 4 39.59 14.30 -14.48
CA ILE A 4 39.02 13.01 -14.89
C ILE A 4 37.55 13.26 -15.23
N ASP A 5 37.24 13.28 -16.53
CA ASP A 5 35.87 13.30 -17.04
C ASP A 5 35.27 11.89 -16.93
N LEU A 6 34.22 11.75 -16.12
CA LEU A 6 33.40 10.54 -16.01
C LEU A 6 32.27 10.64 -17.05
N THR A 7 32.46 10.04 -18.22
CA THR A 7 31.40 9.83 -19.20
C THR A 7 30.52 8.66 -18.78
N LEU A 8 29.34 8.96 -18.23
CA LEU A 8 28.23 8.03 -18.04
C LEU A 8 27.68 7.58 -19.40
N THR A 9 27.95 6.34 -19.79
CA THR A 9 27.34 5.69 -20.95
C THR A 9 25.90 5.29 -20.60
N ILE A 10 24.94 6.12 -21.02
CA ILE A 10 23.51 5.78 -20.98
C ILE A 10 23.24 4.82 -22.14
N THR A 11 23.15 3.52 -21.84
CA THR A 11 22.67 2.51 -22.78
C THR A 11 21.14 2.56 -22.83
N HIS A 12 20.59 3.16 -23.90
CA HIS A 12 19.15 3.14 -24.15
C HIS A 12 18.71 1.80 -24.77
N PRO A 13 17.72 1.08 -24.19
CA PRO A 13 17.20 -0.16 -24.73
C PRO A 13 16.06 0.14 -25.72
N HIS A 14 16.38 0.51 -26.98
CA HIS A 14 15.34 0.93 -27.94
C HIS A 14 15.12 -0.01 -29.14
N LEU A 15 15.85 -1.11 -29.26
CA LEU A 15 15.78 -2.01 -30.43
C LEU A 15 14.98 -3.32 -30.22
N HIS A 16 14.65 -3.67 -28.97
CA HIS A 16 13.77 -4.81 -28.66
C HIS A 16 12.33 -4.64 -29.23
N ARG A 17 11.97 -3.44 -29.71
CA ARG A 17 10.63 -3.11 -30.21
C ARG A 17 10.44 -3.33 -31.71
N LEU A 18 11.49 -3.32 -32.54
CA LEU A 18 11.31 -3.18 -34.01
C LEU A 18 10.81 -4.47 -34.69
N VAL A 19 11.29 -5.64 -34.23
CA VAL A 19 10.83 -6.95 -34.74
C VAL A 19 9.42 -7.29 -34.22
N PHE A 20 9.03 -6.74 -33.07
CA PHE A 20 7.69 -6.91 -32.50
C PHE A 20 6.65 -5.94 -33.08
N PHE A 21 7.04 -4.73 -33.50
CA PHE A 21 6.11 -3.74 -34.06
C PHE A 21 5.56 -4.16 -35.43
N THR A 22 6.34 -4.88 -36.23
CA THR A 22 5.91 -5.43 -37.53
C THR A 22 4.95 -6.62 -37.39
N MET A 23 5.07 -7.39 -36.30
CA MET A 23 4.15 -8.48 -35.92
C MET A 23 2.84 -7.95 -35.30
N LEU A 24 2.92 -6.95 -34.41
CA LEU A 24 1.74 -6.41 -33.71
C LEU A 24 0.85 -5.55 -34.63
N SER A 25 1.44 -4.79 -35.55
CA SER A 25 0.70 -3.92 -36.48
C SER A 25 -0.11 -4.68 -37.53
N LYS A 26 0.32 -5.89 -37.91
CA LYS A 26 -0.46 -6.82 -38.75
C LYS A 26 -1.61 -7.47 -37.99
N LEU A 27 -1.45 -7.71 -36.68
CA LEU A 27 -2.47 -8.35 -35.83
C LEU A 27 -3.64 -7.42 -35.47
N ILE A 28 -3.40 -6.10 -35.37
CA ILE A 28 -4.42 -5.10 -34.97
C ILE A 28 -5.40 -4.76 -36.12
N ARG A 29 -5.06 -5.05 -37.38
CA ARG A 29 -5.92 -4.76 -38.55
C ARG A 29 -7.01 -5.81 -38.84
N GLN A 30 -7.08 -6.92 -38.10
CA GLN A 30 -7.96 -8.07 -38.42
C GLN A 30 -8.98 -8.47 -37.34
N LEU A 31 -9.45 -7.55 -36.49
CA LEU A 31 -10.51 -7.89 -35.52
C LEU A 31 -11.88 -7.32 -35.92
N PRO A 32 -12.89 -8.16 -36.23
CA PRO A 32 -14.28 -7.74 -36.18
C PRO A 32 -14.79 -7.70 -34.72
N ASN A 33 -15.61 -6.69 -34.45
CA ASN A 33 -16.31 -6.46 -33.18
C ASN A 33 -17.17 -7.65 -32.77
N LEU A 34 -16.88 -8.27 -31.62
CA LEU A 34 -17.76 -9.24 -30.97
C LEU A 34 -18.29 -8.67 -29.65
N LYS A 35 -19.62 -8.56 -29.60
CA LYS A 35 -20.43 -8.03 -28.50
C LYS A 35 -20.33 -8.91 -27.26
N PHE A 36 -20.22 -8.27 -26.10
CA PHE A 36 -20.30 -8.89 -24.78
C PHE A 36 -21.73 -9.36 -24.48
N SER A 37 -21.91 -10.64 -24.17
CA SER A 37 -23.10 -11.13 -23.46
C SER A 37 -22.81 -12.40 -22.66
N ARG A 38 -23.24 -12.39 -21.39
CA ARG A 38 -23.37 -13.49 -20.41
C ARG A 38 -22.13 -13.90 -19.62
N TYR A 39 -21.76 -13.04 -18.66
CA TYR A 39 -20.96 -13.40 -17.49
C TYR A 39 -21.90 -13.79 -16.35
N ASN A 40 -21.91 -15.06 -15.94
CA ASN A 40 -22.12 -15.50 -14.55
C ASN A 40 -22.02 -17.03 -14.39
N SER A 41 -22.21 -17.84 -15.44
CA SER A 41 -21.94 -19.29 -15.36
C SER A 41 -20.47 -19.67 -15.63
N ALA A 42 -19.74 -18.87 -16.41
CA ALA A 42 -18.33 -19.11 -16.74
C ALA A 42 -17.38 -18.93 -15.54
N VAL A 43 -17.78 -18.14 -14.53
CA VAL A 43 -16.93 -17.86 -13.36
C VAL A 43 -16.83 -19.09 -12.45
N ALA A 44 -17.91 -19.87 -12.32
CA ALA A 44 -17.91 -21.09 -11.51
C ALA A 44 -17.06 -22.21 -12.15
N ALA A 45 -17.08 -22.34 -13.48
CA ALA A 45 -16.23 -23.29 -14.21
C ALA A 45 -14.75 -22.89 -14.17
N ALA A 46 -14.43 -21.59 -14.22
CA ALA A 46 -13.07 -21.09 -14.17
C ALA A 46 -12.38 -21.36 -12.81
N VAL A 47 -13.14 -21.36 -11.70
CA VAL A 47 -12.60 -21.62 -10.35
C VAL A 47 -12.22 -23.10 -10.17
N SER A 48 -12.94 -24.06 -10.75
CA SER A 48 -12.54 -25.48 -10.73
C SER A 48 -11.34 -25.79 -11.63
N SER A 49 -11.15 -25.06 -12.74
CA SER A 49 -9.94 -25.19 -13.56
C SER A 49 -8.68 -24.55 -12.97
N ALA A 50 -8.83 -23.71 -11.94
CA ALA A 50 -7.70 -23.02 -11.31
C ALA A 50 -6.94 -23.89 -10.30
N SER A 51 -7.51 -25.00 -9.81
CA SER A 51 -6.83 -25.92 -8.89
C SER A 51 -5.89 -26.92 -9.58
N GLU A 52 -5.97 -27.07 -10.91
CA GLU A 52 -5.04 -27.92 -11.69
C GLU A 52 -3.85 -27.12 -12.27
N SER A 53 -3.80 -25.80 -12.06
CA SER A 53 -2.88 -24.90 -12.77
C SER A 53 -1.50 -24.72 -12.12
N THR A 54 -1.15 -25.43 -11.06
CA THR A 54 0.24 -25.41 -10.52
C THR A 54 1.22 -26.07 -11.49
N GLY A 55 0.77 -27.01 -12.33
CA GLY A 55 1.54 -27.55 -13.44
C GLY A 55 1.70 -26.61 -14.65
N SER A 56 0.92 -25.52 -14.72
CA SER A 56 0.87 -24.62 -15.88
C SER A 56 1.90 -23.48 -15.84
N MET A 57 2.34 -23.05 -14.65
CA MET A 57 3.33 -21.97 -14.49
C MET A 57 4.74 -22.35 -14.97
N ASP A 58 5.05 -23.65 -14.99
CA ASP A 58 6.38 -24.17 -15.32
C ASP A 58 6.47 -24.79 -16.71
N MET A 59 5.42 -24.64 -17.52
CA MET A 59 5.35 -25.22 -18.87
C MET A 59 6.50 -24.77 -19.76
N TYR A 60 7.03 -23.55 -19.53
CA TYR A 60 8.15 -23.01 -20.29
C TYR A 60 9.47 -23.81 -20.12
N LYS A 61 9.63 -24.56 -19.02
CA LYS A 61 10.83 -25.37 -18.77
C LYS A 61 10.88 -26.65 -19.60
N TYR A 62 9.72 -27.14 -20.06
CA TYR A 62 9.60 -28.43 -20.72
C TYR A 62 9.09 -28.29 -22.18
N PRO A 63 9.95 -27.90 -23.13
CA PRO A 63 9.59 -27.80 -24.54
C PRO A 63 8.97 -29.08 -25.14
N ARG A 64 9.33 -30.26 -24.61
CA ARG A 64 8.71 -31.55 -24.94
C ARG A 64 7.20 -31.59 -24.83
N LYS A 65 6.62 -30.74 -23.98
CA LYS A 65 5.18 -30.74 -23.72
C LYS A 65 4.41 -29.78 -24.63
N TRP A 66 5.09 -29.05 -25.51
CA TRP A 66 4.49 -27.98 -26.33
C TRP A 66 3.81 -28.49 -27.60
N HIS A 67 3.41 -29.75 -27.64
CA HIS A 67 2.76 -30.32 -28.82
C HIS A 67 1.25 -30.03 -28.81
N GLY A 68 0.69 -29.67 -29.97
CA GLY A 68 -0.76 -29.47 -30.15
C GLY A 68 -1.34 -28.17 -29.57
N MET A 69 -0.49 -27.20 -29.17
CA MET A 69 -0.94 -25.89 -28.70
C MET A 69 -1.11 -24.90 -29.87
N GLY A 70 -1.95 -23.89 -29.70
CA GLY A 70 -2.14 -22.86 -30.71
C GLY A 70 -0.92 -21.92 -30.85
N THR A 71 -0.73 -21.36 -32.04
CA THR A 71 0.40 -20.47 -32.40
C THR A 71 0.68 -19.39 -31.35
N LYS A 72 -0.36 -18.65 -30.90
CA LYS A 72 -0.21 -17.57 -29.90
C LYS A 72 0.30 -18.07 -28.54
N GLN A 73 -0.16 -19.25 -28.12
CA GLN A 73 0.23 -19.84 -26.85
C GLN A 73 1.68 -20.35 -26.90
N LEU A 74 2.07 -20.96 -28.02
CA LEU A 74 3.46 -21.39 -28.26
C LEU A 74 4.44 -20.23 -28.25
N LEU A 75 4.13 -19.15 -28.96
CA LEU A 75 4.96 -17.95 -28.96
C LEU A 75 5.03 -17.30 -27.58
N LYS A 76 3.93 -17.31 -26.82
CA LYS A 76 3.93 -16.86 -25.43
C LYS A 76 4.88 -17.71 -24.57
N LEU A 77 4.82 -19.03 -24.68
CA LEU A 77 5.70 -19.94 -23.93
C LEU A 77 7.17 -19.80 -24.34
N HIS A 78 7.46 -19.65 -25.63
CA HIS A 78 8.80 -19.37 -26.13
C HIS A 78 9.36 -18.05 -25.57
N ASN A 79 8.56 -16.98 -25.61
CA ASN A 79 8.93 -15.68 -25.06
C ASN A 79 9.10 -15.73 -23.54
N GLU A 80 8.23 -16.44 -22.83
CA GLU A 80 8.36 -16.69 -21.39
C GLU A 80 9.65 -17.46 -21.09
N ARG A 81 9.96 -18.50 -21.87
CA ARG A 81 11.20 -19.29 -21.71
C ARG A 81 12.43 -18.44 -21.92
N LYS A 82 12.51 -17.66 -23.00
CA LYS A 82 13.59 -16.72 -23.27
C LYS A 82 13.72 -15.66 -22.16
N ALA A 83 12.60 -15.04 -21.76
CA ALA A 83 12.60 -14.00 -20.73
C ALA A 83 13.01 -14.52 -19.34
N ARG A 84 12.59 -15.74 -18.98
CA ARG A 84 12.89 -16.36 -17.67
C ARG A 84 14.32 -16.89 -17.59
N LEU A 85 14.83 -17.50 -18.67
CA LEU A 85 16.18 -18.07 -18.72
C LEU A 85 17.25 -17.02 -19.04
N GLY A 86 16.91 -15.97 -19.80
CA GLY A 86 17.83 -14.89 -20.14
C GLY A 86 19.11 -15.43 -20.78
N HIS A 87 20.25 -15.22 -20.14
CA HIS A 87 21.56 -15.73 -20.59
C HIS A 87 21.71 -17.25 -20.52
N LEU A 88 20.90 -17.93 -19.70
CA LEU A 88 20.87 -19.40 -19.58
C LEU A 88 19.98 -20.04 -20.67
N TYR A 89 19.42 -19.24 -21.57
CA TYR A 89 18.59 -19.75 -22.65
C TYR A 89 19.47 -20.48 -23.68
N GLU A 90 19.20 -21.77 -23.87
CA GLU A 90 19.82 -22.58 -24.91
C GLU A 90 18.76 -23.07 -25.91
N PRO A 91 18.95 -22.80 -27.22
CA PRO A 91 18.07 -23.29 -28.26
C PRO A 91 17.99 -24.82 -28.25
N THR A 92 16.79 -25.35 -28.01
CA THR A 92 16.54 -26.79 -27.99
C THR A 92 15.86 -27.24 -29.28
N GLN A 93 16.22 -28.43 -29.80
CA GLN A 93 15.59 -28.99 -31.00
C GLN A 93 14.10 -29.28 -30.80
N GLU A 94 13.72 -29.72 -29.60
CA GLU A 94 12.32 -30.02 -29.23
C GLU A 94 11.44 -28.77 -29.23
N GLU A 95 11.99 -27.65 -28.76
CA GLU A 95 11.36 -26.34 -28.82
C GLU A 95 11.20 -25.89 -30.27
N PHE A 96 12.25 -26.04 -31.08
CA PHE A 96 12.19 -25.74 -32.51
C PHE A 96 11.08 -26.53 -33.21
N THR A 97 11.00 -27.85 -32.99
CA THR A 97 9.97 -28.69 -33.62
C THR A 97 8.55 -28.29 -33.22
N ALA A 98 8.35 -27.88 -31.97
CA ALA A 98 7.06 -27.39 -31.49
C ALA A 98 6.67 -26.05 -32.15
N LEU A 99 7.65 -25.22 -32.53
CA LEU A 99 7.42 -23.90 -33.13
C LEU A 99 7.26 -23.91 -34.66
N ILE A 100 7.62 -24.99 -35.35
CA ILE A 100 7.49 -25.07 -36.82
C ILE A 100 6.06 -24.76 -37.31
N PRO A 101 4.99 -25.35 -36.74
CA PRO A 101 3.62 -25.04 -37.17
C PRO A 101 3.26 -23.56 -37.01
N SER A 102 3.73 -22.92 -35.93
CA SER A 102 3.52 -21.49 -35.70
C SER A 102 4.29 -20.60 -36.66
N ALA A 103 5.47 -21.01 -37.12
CA ALA A 103 6.25 -20.26 -38.10
C ALA A 103 5.59 -20.27 -39.47
N ILE A 104 5.04 -21.42 -39.89
CA ILE A 104 4.32 -21.58 -41.16
C ILE A 104 3.03 -20.73 -41.15
N ASP A 105 2.29 -20.73 -40.04
CA ASP A 105 1.09 -19.90 -39.84
C ASP A 105 1.38 -18.40 -39.98
N LEU A 106 2.58 -17.97 -39.56
CA LEU A 106 3.07 -16.60 -39.70
C LEU A 106 3.66 -16.27 -41.09
N GLY A 107 3.74 -17.26 -41.98
CA GLY A 107 4.25 -17.11 -43.34
C GLY A 107 5.77 -17.18 -43.50
N PHE A 108 6.49 -17.75 -42.52
CA PHE A 108 7.92 -18.01 -42.62
C PHE A 108 8.20 -19.38 -43.24
N SER A 109 9.23 -19.49 -44.09
CA SER A 109 9.73 -20.80 -44.52
C SER A 109 10.39 -21.54 -43.35
N THR A 110 10.36 -22.87 -43.38
CA THR A 110 11.01 -23.72 -42.37
C THR A 110 12.52 -23.49 -42.29
N GLU A 111 13.17 -23.26 -43.42
CA GLU A 111 14.61 -22.97 -43.51
C GLU A 111 14.95 -21.59 -42.98
N GLU A 112 14.14 -20.59 -43.31
CA GLU A 112 14.27 -19.22 -42.80
C GLU A 112 14.10 -19.18 -41.28
N PHE A 113 13.08 -19.88 -40.76
CA PHE A 113 12.84 -19.98 -39.32
C PHE A 113 13.95 -20.74 -38.60
N LYS A 114 14.49 -21.80 -39.21
CA LYS A 114 15.66 -22.53 -38.68
C LYS A 114 16.87 -21.62 -38.56
N LYS A 115 17.13 -20.79 -39.57
CA LYS A 115 18.18 -19.78 -39.51
C LYS A 115 17.93 -18.85 -38.30
N LEU A 116 16.76 -18.20 -38.25
CA LEU A 116 16.39 -17.24 -37.19
C LEU A 116 16.48 -17.80 -35.76
N TYR A 117 16.09 -19.06 -35.55
CA TYR A 117 16.00 -19.65 -34.21
C TYR A 117 17.36 -20.06 -33.64
N PHE A 118 18.24 -20.65 -34.46
CA PHE A 118 19.54 -21.17 -34.00
C PHE A 118 20.66 -20.15 -34.07
N THR A 119 20.56 -19.14 -34.94
CA THR A 119 21.57 -18.08 -34.99
C THR A 119 21.37 -17.10 -33.83
N PRO A 120 22.41 -16.79 -33.05
CA PRO A 120 22.35 -15.71 -32.07
C PRO A 120 21.92 -14.39 -32.72
N GLU A 121 21.12 -13.60 -31.98
CA GLU A 121 20.54 -12.34 -32.46
C GLU A 121 21.62 -11.37 -32.95
N GLU A 122 22.76 -11.27 -32.25
CA GLU A 122 23.90 -10.42 -32.64
C GLU A 122 24.42 -10.74 -34.05
N LYS A 123 24.48 -12.02 -34.42
CA LYS A 123 24.96 -12.43 -35.75
C LYS A 123 23.96 -12.06 -36.85
N LEU A 124 22.66 -12.18 -36.56
CA LEU A 124 21.59 -11.76 -37.47
C LEU A 124 21.62 -10.25 -37.70
N GLU A 125 21.81 -9.46 -36.64
CA GLU A 125 21.91 -8.00 -36.75
C GLU A 125 23.11 -7.58 -37.59
N MET A 126 24.26 -8.21 -37.38
CA MET A 126 25.47 -7.96 -38.18
C MET A 126 25.31 -8.34 -39.66
N GLU A 127 24.60 -9.44 -39.97
CA GLU A 127 24.31 -9.83 -41.34
C GLU A 127 23.34 -8.84 -42.00
N ASN A 128 22.33 -8.39 -41.26
CA ASN A 128 21.37 -7.38 -41.73
C ASN A 128 22.00 -6.01 -41.95
N GLN A 129 23.00 -5.61 -41.15
CA GLN A 129 23.76 -4.37 -41.34
C GLN A 129 24.69 -4.42 -42.55
N LYS A 130 25.14 -5.61 -42.97
CA LYS A 130 26.02 -5.80 -44.13
C LYS A 130 25.27 -5.86 -45.47
N GLY A 131 23.95 -6.03 -45.46
CA GLY A 131 23.14 -6.04 -46.67
C GLY A 131 22.94 -4.64 -47.28
N ASP A 132 22.72 -4.57 -48.59
CA ASP A 132 22.55 -3.32 -49.36
C ASP A 132 21.32 -2.47 -48.95
N LYS A 133 20.45 -2.99 -48.09
CA LYS A 133 19.32 -2.26 -47.50
C LYS A 133 19.78 -1.53 -46.24
N LYS A 134 20.55 -0.45 -46.40
CA LYS A 134 20.71 0.52 -45.31
C LYS A 134 19.31 1.01 -44.93
N LEU A 135 18.91 0.78 -43.68
CA LEU A 135 17.77 1.48 -43.10
C LEU A 135 18.12 2.97 -43.14
N ASP A 136 17.34 3.79 -43.85
CA ASP A 136 17.53 5.23 -43.93
C ASP A 136 17.25 5.87 -42.55
N PHE A 137 18.24 5.80 -41.66
CA PHE A 137 18.17 6.38 -40.32
C PHE A 137 18.29 7.91 -40.32
N ASP A 138 18.74 8.51 -41.42
CA ASP A 138 19.02 9.94 -41.52
C ASP A 138 17.76 10.81 -41.76
N GLN A 139 16.61 10.19 -42.07
CA GLN A 139 15.35 10.92 -42.22
C GLN A 139 14.40 10.56 -41.07
N PRO A 140 14.07 11.51 -40.17
CA PRO A 140 13.05 11.24 -39.17
C PRO A 140 11.71 11.01 -39.87
N ASP A 141 11.10 9.85 -39.61
CA ASP A 141 9.75 9.57 -40.07
C ASP A 141 8.81 10.73 -39.67
N THR A 142 7.93 11.12 -40.58
CA THR A 142 6.90 12.13 -40.29
C THR A 142 5.98 11.63 -39.19
N PHE A 143 5.65 12.47 -38.22
CA PHE A 143 4.73 12.11 -37.14
C PHE A 143 3.33 11.78 -37.67
N LYS A 144 2.86 10.55 -37.42
CA LYS A 144 1.59 10.01 -37.95
C LYS A 144 0.40 10.21 -37.02
N PHE A 145 0.56 10.96 -35.92
CA PHE A 145 -0.47 11.18 -34.90
C PHE A 145 -0.99 9.88 -34.25
N ASP A 146 -0.13 8.87 -34.12
CA ASP A 146 -0.43 7.54 -33.60
C ASP A 146 0.04 7.29 -32.17
N GLU A 147 0.80 8.22 -31.56
CA GLU A 147 1.29 8.12 -30.19
C GLU A 147 1.11 9.44 -29.42
N LEU A 148 0.96 9.35 -28.11
CA LEU A 148 0.82 10.51 -27.23
C LEU A 148 2.18 11.06 -26.80
N THR A 149 2.22 12.34 -26.40
CA THR A 149 3.42 12.90 -25.77
C THR A 149 3.60 12.32 -24.36
N SER A 150 4.82 12.40 -23.81
CA SER A 150 5.13 11.89 -22.47
C SER A 150 4.20 12.47 -21.37
N GLN A 151 3.93 13.77 -21.40
CA GLN A 151 3.01 14.42 -20.45
C GLN A 151 1.57 13.90 -20.61
N ALA A 152 1.11 13.71 -21.85
CA ALA A 152 -0.21 13.14 -22.11
C ALA A 152 -0.30 11.67 -21.62
N HIS A 153 0.77 10.88 -21.77
CA HIS A 153 0.84 9.55 -21.17
C HIS A 153 0.73 9.61 -19.64
N LEU A 154 1.41 10.54 -18.96
CA LEU A 154 1.31 10.69 -17.50
C LEU A 154 -0.15 10.94 -17.05
N LEU A 155 -0.88 11.81 -17.76
CA LEU A 155 -2.30 12.06 -17.48
C LEU A 155 -3.17 10.82 -17.70
N VAL A 156 -2.91 10.07 -18.79
CA VAL A 156 -3.60 8.80 -19.06
C VAL A 156 -3.29 7.77 -17.95
N HIS A 157 -2.05 7.73 -17.46
CA HIS A 157 -1.65 6.85 -16.35
C HIS A 157 -2.36 7.22 -15.05
N GLN A 158 -2.39 8.49 -14.68
CA GLN A 158 -3.15 8.99 -13.52
C GLN A 158 -4.65 8.64 -13.63
N HIS A 159 -5.23 8.82 -14.81
CA HIS A 159 -6.63 8.46 -15.03
C HIS A 159 -6.87 6.95 -14.92
N ARG A 160 -5.92 6.11 -15.39
CA ARG A 160 -5.98 4.65 -15.20
C ARG A 160 -5.89 4.28 -13.72
N GLU A 161 -5.02 4.93 -12.96
CA GLU A 161 -4.89 4.76 -11.51
C GLU A 161 -6.18 5.15 -10.78
N GLN A 162 -6.77 6.30 -11.11
CA GLN A 162 -8.08 6.71 -10.58
C GLN A 162 -9.15 5.65 -10.87
N ARG A 163 -9.23 5.16 -12.11
CA ARG A 163 -10.18 4.09 -12.48
C ARG A 163 -9.91 2.78 -11.75
N TYR A 164 -8.65 2.47 -11.46
CA TYR A 164 -8.27 1.32 -10.65
C TYR A 164 -8.80 1.47 -9.22
N TYR A 165 -8.58 2.61 -8.55
CA TYR A 165 -9.14 2.87 -7.22
C TYR A 165 -10.68 2.89 -7.20
N ASN A 166 -11.33 3.42 -8.24
CA ASN A 166 -12.78 3.35 -8.38
C ASN A 166 -13.27 1.90 -8.46
N ARG A 167 -12.53 1.02 -9.17
CA ARG A 167 -12.85 -0.41 -9.24
C ARG A 167 -12.66 -1.09 -7.88
N LEU A 168 -11.55 -0.80 -7.18
CA LEU A 168 -11.32 -1.29 -5.81
C LEU A 168 -12.48 -0.88 -4.89
N ALA A 169 -12.89 0.39 -4.97
CA ALA A 169 -13.99 0.91 -4.17
C ALA A 169 -15.33 0.22 -4.46
N ALA A 170 -15.62 -0.06 -5.74
CA ALA A 170 -16.88 -0.67 -6.15
C ALA A 170 -16.95 -2.17 -5.85
N TYR A 171 -15.85 -2.91 -5.99
CA TYR A 171 -15.88 -4.38 -5.95
C TYR A 171 -15.12 -4.98 -4.77
N GLU A 172 -14.02 -4.38 -4.31
CA GLU A 172 -13.21 -4.95 -3.21
C GLU A 172 -13.62 -4.42 -1.83
N LEU A 173 -13.92 -3.12 -1.69
CA LEU A 173 -14.35 -2.58 -0.39
C LEU A 173 -15.63 -3.23 0.15
N PRO A 174 -16.65 -3.60 -0.66
CA PRO A 174 -17.78 -4.37 -0.16
C PRO A 174 -17.39 -5.76 0.37
N LEU A 175 -16.34 -6.38 -0.17
CA LEU A 175 -15.83 -7.66 0.34
C LEU A 175 -15.19 -7.49 1.73
N LEU A 176 -14.56 -6.34 2.02
CA LEU A 176 -14.01 -6.06 3.35
C LEU A 176 -15.08 -6.01 4.45
N VAL A 177 -16.35 -5.77 4.10
CA VAL A 177 -17.48 -5.80 5.05
C VAL A 177 -17.62 -7.18 5.70
N GLN A 178 -17.21 -8.26 5.02
CA GLN A 178 -17.21 -9.62 5.58
C GLN A 178 -16.33 -9.74 6.83
N HIS A 179 -15.31 -8.87 6.97
CA HIS A 179 -14.40 -8.83 8.11
C HIS A 179 -14.77 -7.75 9.14
N ARG A 180 -15.98 -7.17 9.06
CA ARG A 180 -16.45 -6.15 10.00
C ARG A 180 -16.65 -6.76 11.39
N GLN A 181 -16.13 -6.06 12.40
CA GLN A 181 -16.35 -6.37 13.81
C GLN A 181 -17.09 -5.21 14.48
N GLU A 182 -18.08 -5.52 15.34
CA GLU A 182 -18.75 -4.52 16.16
C GLU A 182 -17.79 -3.95 17.22
N TYR A 183 -17.92 -2.66 17.55
CA TYR A 183 -17.11 -2.07 18.60
C TYR A 183 -17.60 -2.53 19.97
N ARG A 184 -16.84 -3.41 20.62
CA ARG A 184 -17.08 -3.84 22.00
C ARG A 184 -16.36 -2.90 22.96
N ARG A 185 -17.10 -1.93 23.50
CA ARG A 185 -16.57 -1.00 24.50
C ARG A 185 -16.17 -1.79 25.75
N LYS A 186 -14.91 -1.67 26.15
CA LYS A 186 -14.44 -2.18 27.44
C LYS A 186 -14.89 -1.23 28.54
N ASP A 187 -15.40 -1.79 29.62
CA ASP A 187 -15.80 -0.99 30.76
C ASP A 187 -14.58 -0.35 31.45
N THR A 188 -14.75 0.88 31.90
CA THR A 188 -13.66 1.66 32.52
C THR A 188 -13.29 1.11 33.90
N SER A 189 -14.25 0.55 34.63
CA SER A 189 -13.97 -0.07 35.93
C SER A 189 -13.03 -1.28 35.83
N THR A 190 -13.10 -2.04 34.73
CA THR A 190 -12.26 -3.22 34.53
C THR A 190 -10.97 -2.90 33.78
N HIS A 191 -11.02 -1.95 32.84
CA HIS A 191 -9.88 -1.57 31.98
C HIS A 191 -9.60 -0.05 32.02
N PRO A 192 -9.15 0.49 33.17
CA PRO A 192 -8.86 1.93 33.29
C PRO A 192 -7.55 2.34 32.58
N LEU A 193 -6.65 1.38 32.35
CA LEU A 193 -5.34 1.61 31.75
C LEU A 193 -5.43 1.77 30.23
N LYS A 194 -4.77 2.80 29.70
CA LYS A 194 -4.64 3.05 28.27
C LYS A 194 -3.18 2.96 27.86
N TYR A 195 -2.86 1.99 27.02
CA TYR A 195 -1.56 1.87 26.36
C TYR A 195 -1.64 2.45 24.95
N ARG A 196 -0.75 3.40 24.64
CA ARG A 196 -0.63 3.99 23.30
C ARG A 196 0.67 3.51 22.65
N TYR A 197 0.52 2.84 21.52
CA TYR A 197 1.59 2.41 20.63
C TYR A 197 1.66 3.36 19.44
N THR A 198 2.84 3.51 18.84
CA THR A 198 3.05 4.31 17.64
C THR A 198 3.72 3.44 16.59
N THR A 199 3.12 3.31 15.41
CA THR A 199 3.66 2.54 14.29
C THR A 199 3.82 3.45 13.08
N TYR A 200 4.98 3.38 12.43
CA TYR A 200 5.28 4.12 11.20
C TYR A 200 5.21 3.11 10.06
N ILE A 201 4.21 3.24 9.19
CA ILE A 201 3.96 2.26 8.13
C ILE A 201 4.97 2.51 7.00
N GLY A 202 5.76 1.49 6.67
CA GLY A 202 6.77 1.57 5.61
C GLY A 202 8.15 2.08 6.07
N GLU A 203 8.31 2.45 7.34
CA GLU A 203 9.56 3.00 7.88
C GLU A 203 9.94 2.33 9.20
N ASP A 204 11.22 2.02 9.39
CA ASP A 204 11.77 1.62 10.69
C ASP A 204 12.23 2.85 11.48
N HIS A 205 11.29 3.45 12.21
CA HIS A 205 11.56 4.65 12.99
C HIS A 205 11.85 4.29 14.47
N PRO A 206 12.92 4.83 15.10
CA PRO A 206 13.32 4.45 16.47
C PRO A 206 12.25 4.74 17.54
N ASN A 207 11.40 5.75 17.33
CA ASN A 207 10.27 6.06 18.22
C ASN A 207 9.14 5.01 18.17
N SER A 208 9.16 4.05 17.23
CA SER A 208 8.15 2.98 17.14
C SER A 208 8.14 2.08 18.40
N ARG A 209 9.29 1.94 19.06
CA ARG A 209 9.43 1.15 20.29
C ARG A 209 8.88 1.85 21.53
N LYS A 210 8.64 3.16 21.48
CA LYS A 210 8.14 3.94 22.62
C LYS A 210 6.68 3.61 22.91
N VAL A 211 6.40 3.25 24.16
CA VAL A 211 5.04 3.00 24.65
C VAL A 211 4.68 4.03 25.71
N VAL A 212 3.43 4.46 25.73
CA VAL A 212 2.88 5.37 26.75
C VAL A 212 1.74 4.71 27.48
N LEU A 213 1.81 4.70 28.81
CA LEU A 213 0.75 4.29 29.73
C LEU A 213 0.11 5.56 30.31
N SER A 214 -1.22 5.61 30.27
CA SER A 214 -2.04 6.67 30.88
C SER A 214 -3.23 6.06 31.63
N VAL A 215 -3.55 6.62 32.78
CA VAL A 215 -4.69 6.21 33.62
C VAL A 215 -5.18 7.39 34.44
N LYS A 216 -6.49 7.48 34.69
CA LYS A 216 -7.01 8.43 35.67
C LYS A 216 -6.88 7.86 37.06
N THR A 217 -6.44 8.65 38.03
CA THR A 217 -6.21 8.08 39.38
C THR A 217 -7.52 7.78 40.11
N ALA A 218 -8.60 8.51 39.84
CA ALA A 218 -9.93 8.20 40.36
C ALA A 218 -10.52 6.87 39.83
N ASP A 219 -10.12 6.41 38.65
CA ASP A 219 -10.58 5.13 38.09
C ASP A 219 -9.86 3.93 38.72
N LEU A 220 -8.86 4.17 39.57
CA LEU A 220 -8.19 3.15 40.36
C LEU A 220 -8.99 2.98 41.65
N ASN A 221 -9.61 1.81 41.85
CA ASN A 221 -10.36 1.45 43.06
C ASN A 221 -9.42 1.36 44.29
N LEU A 222 -8.94 2.51 44.76
CA LEU A 222 -8.03 2.70 45.89
C LEU A 222 -8.73 3.52 46.97
N ASN A 223 -8.34 3.31 48.22
CA ASN A 223 -8.83 4.14 49.31
C ASN A 223 -8.28 5.57 49.18
N GLU A 224 -8.93 6.58 49.79
CA GLU A 224 -8.53 7.99 49.64
C GLU A 224 -7.07 8.24 50.08
N LYS A 225 -6.64 7.60 51.17
CA LYS A 225 -5.26 7.65 51.67
C LYS A 225 -4.27 7.00 50.70
N GLU A 226 -4.58 5.79 50.23
CA GLU A 226 -3.75 5.08 49.24
C GLU A 226 -3.64 5.87 47.93
N LEU A 227 -4.73 6.51 47.51
CA LEU A 227 -4.81 7.35 46.33
C LEU A 227 -3.95 8.61 46.49
N HIS A 228 -4.02 9.26 47.67
CA HIS A 228 -3.14 10.38 48.00
C HIS A 228 -1.66 9.97 47.95
N LYS A 229 -1.29 8.86 48.59
CA LYS A 229 0.05 8.28 48.53
C LYS A 229 0.49 7.98 47.10
N LEU A 230 -0.39 7.41 46.27
CA LEU A 230 -0.13 7.15 44.86
C LEU A 230 0.20 8.43 44.08
N ARG A 231 -0.57 9.50 44.29
CA ARG A 231 -0.36 10.80 43.64
C ARG A 231 0.96 11.44 44.07
N LEU A 232 1.33 11.31 45.35
CA LEU A 232 2.63 11.76 45.87
C LEU A 232 3.81 11.00 45.23
N LEU A 233 3.73 9.67 45.18
CA LEU A 233 4.77 8.83 44.56
C LEU A 233 4.93 9.11 43.06
N ALA A 234 3.84 9.43 42.37
CA ALA A 234 3.84 9.76 40.96
C ALA A 234 4.56 11.09 40.63
N ARG A 235 4.59 12.04 41.57
CA ARG A 235 5.24 13.36 41.42
C ARG A 235 4.85 14.05 40.11
N THR A 236 5.83 14.37 39.26
CA THR A 236 5.65 15.09 37.99
C THR A 236 4.87 14.31 36.92
N ARG A 237 4.65 13.00 37.11
CA ARG A 237 3.91 12.13 36.20
C ARG A 237 2.40 12.22 36.39
N TYR A 238 1.95 12.77 37.52
CA TYR A 238 0.54 13.01 37.82
C TYR A 238 0.16 14.46 37.49
N ASP A 239 -0.96 14.65 36.79
CA ASP A 239 -1.54 15.97 36.50
C ASP A 239 -2.81 16.16 37.34
N HIS A 240 -2.74 17.03 38.36
CA HIS A 240 -3.84 17.23 39.31
C HIS A 240 -5.09 17.90 38.71
N ILE A 241 -4.99 18.53 37.53
CA ILE A 241 -6.13 19.23 36.90
C ILE A 241 -6.99 18.25 36.11
N THR A 242 -6.34 17.33 35.40
CA THR A 242 -7.03 16.31 34.58
C THR A 242 -7.18 14.97 35.31
N ASP A 243 -6.65 14.87 36.53
CA ASP A 243 -6.55 13.64 37.32
C ASP A 243 -5.87 12.49 36.57
N GLU A 244 -4.88 12.79 35.72
CA GLU A 244 -4.25 11.81 34.84
C GLU A 244 -2.81 11.50 35.30
N PHE A 245 -2.54 10.22 35.56
CA PHE A 245 -1.20 9.69 35.68
C PHE A 245 -0.71 9.20 34.31
N LYS A 246 0.46 9.67 33.88
CA LYS A 246 1.04 9.32 32.59
C LYS A 246 2.54 9.04 32.66
N MET A 247 2.96 7.92 32.08
CA MET A 247 4.38 7.59 31.93
C MET A 247 4.67 6.87 30.62
N SER A 248 5.90 7.00 30.13
CA SER A 248 6.35 6.36 28.89
C SER A 248 7.71 5.68 29.08
N SER A 249 7.95 4.64 28.29
CA SER A 249 9.25 3.95 28.23
C SER A 249 9.70 3.82 26.79
N ASP A 250 10.98 4.12 26.57
CA ASP A 250 11.73 3.94 25.33
C ASP A 250 13.09 3.26 25.62
N ARG A 251 13.16 2.50 26.71
CA ARG A 251 14.41 1.92 27.24
C ARG A 251 14.83 0.66 26.51
N PHE A 252 13.87 -0.12 26.04
CA PHE A 252 14.08 -1.40 25.40
C PHE A 252 13.89 -1.30 23.89
N ALA A 253 14.52 -2.20 23.14
CA ALA A 253 14.45 -2.24 21.69
C ALA A 253 13.02 -2.52 21.19
N ASN A 254 12.28 -3.40 21.88
CA ASN A 254 10.95 -3.83 21.44
C ASN A 254 9.84 -3.10 22.20
N ALA A 255 8.80 -2.67 21.48
CA ALA A 255 7.62 -2.02 22.07
C ALA A 255 6.93 -2.90 23.14
N ALA A 256 6.86 -4.21 22.91
CA ALA A 256 6.28 -5.16 23.86
C ALA A 256 7.05 -5.17 25.20
N GLN A 257 8.38 -5.12 25.16
CA GLN A 257 9.22 -5.06 26.36
C GLN A 257 9.03 -3.73 27.11
N ASN A 258 8.93 -2.61 26.38
CA ASN A 258 8.62 -1.31 26.97
C ASN A 258 7.23 -1.30 27.64
N ALA A 259 6.21 -1.91 27.02
CA ALA A 259 4.89 -2.04 27.62
C ALA A 259 4.91 -2.90 28.89
N GLN A 260 5.62 -4.04 28.87
CA GLN A 260 5.76 -4.91 30.03
C GLN A 260 6.51 -4.22 31.18
N TYR A 261 7.56 -3.45 30.88
CA TYR A 261 8.26 -2.64 31.86
C TYR A 261 7.32 -1.62 32.51
N LEU A 262 6.54 -0.88 31.72
CA LEU A 262 5.56 0.06 32.24
C LEU A 262 4.52 -0.62 33.14
N SER A 263 4.02 -1.79 32.74
CA SER A 263 3.10 -2.58 33.56
C SER A 263 3.71 -2.97 34.91
N LYS A 264 4.93 -3.52 34.91
CA LYS A 264 5.65 -3.90 36.14
C LYS A 264 5.92 -2.69 37.04
N THR A 265 6.33 -1.56 36.47
CA THR A 265 6.56 -0.33 37.23
C THR A 265 5.26 0.21 37.83
N PHE A 266 4.16 0.16 37.08
CA PHE A 266 2.85 0.59 37.57
C PHE A 266 2.35 -0.33 38.70
N GLN A 267 2.52 -1.65 38.57
CA GLN A 267 2.19 -2.60 39.64
C GLN A 267 3.00 -2.37 40.91
N LYS A 268 4.30 -2.06 40.79
CA LYS A 268 5.13 -1.67 41.94
C LYS A 268 4.60 -0.41 42.62
N LEU A 269 4.21 0.59 41.82
CA LEU A 269 3.65 1.84 42.32
C LEU A 269 2.30 1.61 43.02
N LEU A 270 1.43 0.74 42.50
CA LEU A 270 0.20 0.33 43.18
C LEU A 270 0.46 -0.45 44.48
N LYS A 271 1.47 -1.32 44.49
CA LYS A 271 1.86 -2.06 45.69
C LYS A 271 2.32 -1.11 46.80
N GLU A 272 3.16 -0.14 46.44
CA GLU A 272 3.66 0.88 47.37
C GLU A 272 2.53 1.80 47.87
N ALA A 273 1.57 2.13 47.00
CA ALA A 273 0.42 2.94 47.38
C ALA A 273 -0.52 2.25 48.38
N ARG A 274 -0.62 0.91 48.33
CA ARG A 274 -1.41 0.10 49.28
C ARG A 274 -0.65 -0.22 50.57
N ASP A 275 0.65 -0.03 50.59
CA ASP A 275 1.44 -0.20 51.80
C ASP A 275 1.20 1.01 52.71
N MET A 276 0.43 0.83 53.79
CA MET A 276 0.06 1.90 54.72
C MET A 276 0.98 1.97 55.95
N THR A 277 2.13 1.30 55.92
CA THR A 277 3.15 1.43 56.98
C THR A 277 3.66 2.86 57.11
N ASP A 278 3.76 3.57 55.99
CA ASP A 278 4.02 5.01 55.89
C ASP A 278 2.91 5.67 55.03
N ASP A 279 2.04 6.47 55.65
CA ASP A 279 0.79 7.00 55.06
C ASP A 279 1.01 8.26 54.18
N PHE A 280 2.11 9.00 54.40
CA PHE A 280 2.36 10.32 53.78
C PHE A 280 1.17 11.30 53.89
N SER A 281 0.39 11.24 54.97
CA SER A 281 -0.77 12.11 55.20
C SER A 281 -0.38 13.54 55.59
N ASP A 282 0.85 13.72 56.06
CA ASP A 282 1.46 15.00 56.44
C ASP A 282 2.02 15.78 55.24
N ILE A 283 2.26 15.13 54.11
CA ILE A 283 2.89 15.74 52.93
C ILE A 283 1.82 16.25 51.96
N PRO A 284 1.77 17.56 51.65
CA PRO A 284 0.82 18.08 50.68
C PRO A 284 1.21 17.71 49.24
N LEU A 285 0.21 17.60 48.35
CA LEU A 285 0.43 17.34 46.94
C LEU A 285 1.21 18.48 46.25
N ASP A 286 2.36 18.16 45.66
CA ASP A 286 3.13 19.12 44.87
C ASP A 286 2.50 19.35 43.48
N THR A 287 2.10 20.59 43.21
CA THR A 287 1.44 21.05 41.98
C THR A 287 2.30 22.01 41.16
N ARG A 288 3.59 22.19 41.50
CA ARG A 288 4.44 23.19 40.85
C ARG A 288 4.65 22.91 39.35
N HIS A 289 4.78 21.64 38.95
CA HIS A 289 5.01 21.26 37.55
C HIS A 289 3.80 21.50 36.66
N THR A 290 2.58 21.27 37.15
CA THR A 290 1.35 21.56 36.41
C THR A 290 1.11 23.04 36.29
N ILE A 291 1.36 23.83 37.34
CA ILE A 291 1.33 25.30 37.29
C ILE A 291 2.31 25.80 36.23
N ALA A 292 3.56 25.35 36.25
CA ALA A 292 4.57 25.73 35.25
C ALA A 292 4.15 25.33 33.81
N LYS A 293 3.62 24.12 33.63
CA LYS A 293 3.08 23.64 32.34
C LYS A 293 1.93 24.53 31.84
N ASN A 294 1.07 24.99 32.75
CA ASN A 294 -0.06 25.84 32.41
C ASN A 294 0.32 27.29 32.17
N LEU A 295 1.34 27.82 32.84
CA LEU A 295 1.90 29.15 32.57
C LEU A 295 2.49 29.21 31.16
N ARG A 296 3.10 28.11 30.69
CA ARG A 296 3.61 28.00 29.31
C ARG A 296 2.50 27.92 28.26
N LYS A 297 1.25 27.61 28.66
CA LYS A 297 0.11 27.50 27.76
C LYS A 297 -0.73 28.78 27.81
N LYS A 298 -1.13 29.29 26.64
CA LYS A 298 -2.13 30.35 26.58
C LYS A 298 -3.49 29.81 27.02
N LYS A 299 -4.11 30.43 28.03
CA LYS A 299 -5.46 30.05 28.50
C LYS A 299 -6.51 30.96 27.88
N ARG A 300 -7.64 30.38 27.48
CA ARG A 300 -8.87 31.09 27.12
C ARG A 300 -9.94 30.72 28.15
N GLY A 301 -9.82 31.30 29.34
CA GLY A 301 -10.76 31.08 30.45
C GLY A 301 -11.80 32.18 30.59
N TYR A 302 -11.87 33.12 29.64
CA TYR A 302 -12.94 34.10 29.58
C TYR A 302 -14.15 33.45 28.90
N GLU A 303 -15.31 33.58 29.54
CA GLU A 303 -16.59 33.15 29.00
C GLU A 303 -17.46 34.38 28.76
N PHE A 304 -18.42 34.27 27.84
CA PHE A 304 -19.38 35.34 27.63
C PHE A 304 -20.31 35.43 28.84
N PRO A 305 -20.42 36.59 29.51
CA PRO A 305 -21.26 36.73 30.69
C PRO A 305 -22.71 36.31 30.39
N GLU A 306 -23.28 35.50 31.27
CA GLU A 306 -24.64 35.00 31.11
C GLU A 306 -25.67 36.14 31.13
N GLU A 307 -25.46 37.14 31.97
CA GLU A 307 -26.30 38.34 32.07
C GLU A 307 -26.32 39.19 30.80
N TRP A 308 -25.29 39.08 29.95
CA TRP A 308 -25.21 39.82 28.69
C TRP A 308 -25.91 39.10 27.55
N LYS A 309 -26.36 37.86 27.77
CA LYS A 309 -27.16 37.14 26.78
C LYS A 309 -28.50 37.87 26.67
N ARG A 310 -28.80 38.37 25.46
CA ARG A 310 -30.08 39.01 25.14
C ARG A 310 -30.93 38.06 24.30
N PRO A 311 -31.65 37.10 24.90
CA PRO A 311 -32.49 36.17 24.14
C PRO A 311 -33.60 36.89 23.36
N GLN A 312 -34.02 38.08 23.79
CA GLN A 312 -34.98 38.93 23.06
C GLN A 312 -34.46 39.42 21.70
N ASP A 313 -33.14 39.60 21.56
CA ASP A 313 -32.50 40.03 20.32
C ASP A 313 -32.19 38.83 19.40
N ALA A 314 -32.45 37.60 19.86
CA ALA A 314 -32.25 36.42 19.04
C ALA A 314 -33.19 36.46 17.82
N PRO A 315 -32.68 36.14 16.61
CA PRO A 315 -33.50 36.15 15.41
C PRO A 315 -34.65 35.16 15.57
N LYS A 316 -35.88 35.67 15.55
CA LYS A 316 -37.08 34.83 15.61
C LYS A 316 -37.09 33.90 14.40
N LYS A 317 -37.55 32.67 14.60
CA LYS A 317 -37.65 31.68 13.52
C LYS A 317 -38.53 32.23 12.41
N VAL A 318 -37.94 32.47 11.25
CA VAL A 318 -38.68 32.84 10.05
C VAL A 318 -39.43 31.60 9.56
N VAL A 319 -40.71 31.77 9.24
CA VAL A 319 -41.52 30.68 8.70
C VAL A 319 -41.23 30.57 7.21
N ASP A 320 -40.47 29.56 6.83
CA ASP A 320 -40.35 29.17 5.43
C ASP A 320 -41.56 28.30 5.05
N LEU A 321 -42.43 28.87 4.22
CA LEU A 321 -43.67 28.23 3.78
C LEU A 321 -43.41 26.99 2.93
N ILE A 322 -42.32 26.97 2.15
CA ILE A 322 -41.98 25.84 1.28
C ILE A 322 -41.58 24.64 2.14
N THR A 323 -40.76 24.86 3.18
CA THR A 323 -40.39 23.79 4.11
C THR A 323 -41.57 23.31 4.96
N LYS A 324 -42.50 24.20 5.33
CA LYS A 324 -43.74 23.79 6.02
C LYS A 324 -44.62 22.90 5.15
N LEU A 325 -44.74 23.22 3.87
CA LEU A 325 -45.49 22.41 2.90
C LEU A 325 -44.80 21.09 2.57
N SER A 326 -43.46 21.04 2.57
CA SER A 326 -42.72 19.79 2.39
C SER A 326 -42.77 18.89 3.61
N ASN A 327 -42.82 19.45 4.82
CA ASN A 327 -42.88 18.71 6.09
C ASN A 327 -44.28 18.22 6.48
N SER A 328 -45.30 18.53 5.66
CA SER A 328 -46.64 17.92 5.78
C SER A 328 -46.77 16.57 5.06
N LEU A 329 -45.67 16.08 4.48
CA LEU A 329 -45.46 14.69 4.04
C LEU A 329 -44.61 13.97 5.08
#